data_AF-A0A4V2NLP5-F1
#
_entry.id   AF-A0A4V2NLP5-F1
#
_cell.length_a   1.000
_cell.length_b   1.000
_cell.length_c   1.000
_cell.angle_alpha   90.00
_cell.angle_beta   90.00
_cell.angle_gamma   90.00
#
_symmetry.space_group_name_H-M   'P 1'
#
loop_
_entity.id
_entity.type
_entity.pdbx_description
1 polymer ?
#
loop_
_entity_poly.entity_id
_entity_poly.type
_entity_poly.pdbx_seq_one_letter_code
_entity_poly.pdbx_strand_id
1 'polypeptide(L)'
;MSVIRLLGPYDDRVAAELPEGYVVGTCPGDCVMAAGAAVTGVLRCTGEQRWTDEHGHVMTVVVEDFDLDDQGLRDWSTGLE
;
A
#
# COMPACT_ATOMS: atom_id res chain seq x y z
N MET A 1 2.60 -17.84 6.95
CA MET A 1 2.24 -16.87 5.89
C MET A 1 2.16 -15.52 6.58
N SER A 2 3.01 -14.56 6.21
CA SER A 2 2.91 -13.21 6.75
C SER A 2 1.74 -12.52 6.07
N VAL A 3 0.78 -12.02 6.86
CA VAL A 3 -0.34 -11.24 6.34
C VAL A 3 0.20 -9.85 6.00
N ILE A 4 -0.04 -9.40 4.77
CA ILE A 4 0.28 -8.03 4.35
C ILE A 4 -0.90 -7.17 4.75
N ARG A 5 -0.64 -6.06 5.45
CA ARG A 5 -1.70 -5.19 5.97
C ARG A 5 -1.70 -3.87 5.24
N LEU A 6 -2.88 -3.45 4.77
CA LEU A 6 -3.06 -2.10 4.25
C LEU A 6 -3.03 -1.10 5.41
N LEU A 7 -2.28 -0.01 5.29
CA LEU A 7 -2.15 1.04 6.34
C LEU A 7 -2.95 2.31 6.01
N GLY A 8 -3.17 2.60 4.72
CA GLY A 8 -3.97 3.72 4.21
C GLY A 8 -5.28 3.22 3.57
N PRO A 9 -6.19 4.10 3.14
CA PRO A 9 -5.84 5.27 2.33
C PRO A 9 -5.52 6.55 3.11
N TYR A 10 -4.51 7.27 2.63
CA TYR A 10 -4.13 8.65 2.97
C TYR A 10 -4.54 9.55 1.79
N ASP A 11 -5.84 9.84 1.64
CA ASP A 11 -6.40 10.43 0.40
C ASP A 11 -6.24 9.46 -0.79
N ASP A 12 -5.56 9.83 -1.88
CA ASP A 12 -5.23 8.92 -3.01
C ASP A 12 -4.05 7.97 -2.71
N ARG A 13 -3.33 8.17 -1.61
CA ARG A 13 -2.12 7.41 -1.26
C ARG A 13 -2.44 6.16 -0.46
N VAL A 14 -1.80 5.04 -0.78
CA VAL A 14 -1.95 3.77 -0.06
C VAL A 14 -0.59 3.18 0.31
N ALA A 15 -0.54 2.54 1.48
CA ALA A 15 0.64 1.86 1.96
C ALA A 15 0.29 0.44 2.44
N ALA A 16 1.21 -0.49 2.27
CA ALA A 16 1.12 -1.86 2.73
C ALA A 16 2.33 -2.22 3.58
N GLU A 17 2.08 -2.85 4.74
CA GLU A 17 3.09 -3.39 5.64
C GLU A 17 3.42 -4.84 5.27
N LEU A 18 4.68 -5.09 4.98
CA LEU A 18 5.26 -6.42 4.73
C LEU A 18 6.24 -6.76 5.86
N PRO A 19 6.55 -8.04 6.10
CA PRO A 19 7.61 -8.42 7.04
C PRO A 19 8.99 -7.88 6.66
N GLU A 20 9.17 -7.41 5.43
CA GLU A 20 10.43 -6.89 4.88
C GLU A 20 10.50 -5.35 4.87
N GLY A 21 9.42 -4.64 5.24
CA GLY A 21 9.33 -3.17 5.17
C GLY A 21 7.96 -2.68 4.68
N TYR A 22 7.92 -1.48 4.10
CA TYR A 22 6.69 -0.87 3.59
C TYR A 22 6.70 -0.74 2.07
N VAL A 23 5.56 -1.03 1.44
CA VAL A 23 5.28 -0.73 0.04
C VAL A 23 4.29 0.42 -0.02
N VAL A 24 4.63 1.49 -0.72
CA VAL A 24 3.80 2.70 -0.82
C VAL A 24 3.52 3.04 -2.27
N GLY A 25 2.39 3.68 -2.49
CA GLY A 25 2.01 4.12 -3.82
C GLY A 25 0.73 4.92 -3.84
N THR A 26 0.28 5.23 -5.03
CA THR A 26 -0.96 5.96 -5.29
C THR A 26 -2.00 5.06 -5.92
N CYS A 27 -3.25 5.35 -5.65
CA CYS A 27 -4.40 4.58 -6.10
C CYS A 27 -5.25 5.54 -6.95
N PRO A 28 -4.99 5.61 -8.26
CA PRO A 28 -5.55 6.65 -9.15
C PRO A 28 -7.06 6.52 -9.42
N GLY A 29 -7.77 5.72 -8.63
CA GLY A 29 -9.18 5.41 -8.77
C GLY A 29 -9.87 5.33 -7.41
N ASP A 30 -10.97 4.58 -7.34
CA ASP A 30 -11.68 4.39 -6.07
C ASP A 30 -10.90 3.40 -5.19
N CYS A 31 -10.30 3.89 -4.11
CA CYS A 31 -9.59 3.05 -3.16
C CYS A 31 -10.61 2.33 -2.27
N VAL A 32 -11.17 1.25 -2.81
CA VAL A 32 -12.27 0.47 -2.22
C VAL A 32 -11.89 -0.33 -0.96
N MET A 33 -10.62 -0.32 -0.57
CA MET A 33 -10.10 -1.11 0.56
C MET A 33 -9.95 -0.28 1.82
N ALA A 34 -10.36 -0.84 2.96
CA ALA A 34 -10.20 -0.20 4.26
C ALA A 34 -8.79 -0.40 4.82
N ALA A 35 -8.28 0.60 5.54
CA ALA A 35 -7.08 0.45 6.34
C ALA A 35 -7.24 -0.71 7.35
N GLY A 36 -6.18 -1.50 7.52
CA GLY A 36 -6.14 -2.72 8.32
C GLY A 36 -6.53 -4.00 7.57
N ALA A 37 -7.07 -3.89 6.34
CA ALA A 37 -7.42 -5.07 5.55
C ALA A 37 -6.19 -5.93 5.22
N ALA A 38 -6.37 -7.24 5.28
CA ALA A 38 -5.37 -8.17 4.78
C ALA A 38 -5.39 -8.15 3.25
N VAL A 39 -4.25 -7.85 2.62
CA VAL A 39 -4.11 -7.76 1.18
C VAL A 39 -3.13 -8.78 0.63
N THR A 40 -3.33 -9.14 -0.64
CA THR A 40 -2.47 -10.04 -1.41
C THR A 40 -2.14 -9.41 -2.76
N GLY A 41 -1.11 -9.90 -3.45
CA GLY A 41 -0.66 -9.34 -4.73
C GLY A 41 0.26 -8.13 -4.62
N VAL A 42 0.68 -7.78 -3.40
CA VAL A 42 1.68 -6.73 -3.15
C VAL A 42 3.08 -7.26 -3.47
N LEU A 43 3.77 -6.59 -4.38
CA LEU A 43 5.13 -6.93 -4.80
C LEU A 43 6.09 -5.79 -4.45
N ARG A 44 7.32 -6.12 -4.10
CA ARG A 44 8.41 -5.17 -3.88
C ARG A 44 9.02 -4.71 -5.22
N CYS A 45 8.22 -4.01 -6.01
CA CYS A 45 8.59 -3.49 -7.32
C CYS A 45 7.76 -2.25 -7.64
N THR A 46 8.38 -1.23 -8.24
CA THR A 46 7.66 -0.03 -8.68
C THR A 46 6.77 -0.31 -9.89
N GLY A 47 5.69 0.45 -10.04
CA GLY A 47 4.76 0.39 -11.17
C GLY A 47 3.35 -0.08 -10.76
N GLU A 48 2.50 -0.29 -11.76
CA GLU A 48 1.11 -0.67 -11.54
C GLU A 48 1.00 -2.11 -11.01
N GLN A 49 0.31 -2.26 -9.89
CA GLN A 49 0.03 -3.52 -9.24
C GLN A 49 -1.46 -3.65 -8.92
N ARG A 50 -1.91 -4.91 -8.81
CA ARG A 50 -3.28 -5.24 -8.39
C ARG A 50 -3.24 -5.88 -7.03
N TRP A 51 -3.78 -5.19 -6.04
CA TRP A 51 -3.91 -5.67 -4.68
C TRP A 51 -5.32 -6.23 -4.51
N THR A 52 -5.44 -7.35 -3.79
CA THR A 52 -6.72 -8.01 -3.52
C THR A 52 -6.87 -8.23 -2.03
N ASP A 53 -7.99 -7.79 -1.45
CA ASP A 53 -8.27 -7.97 -0.02
C ASP A 53 -8.93 -9.32 0.28
N GLU A 54 -9.11 -9.65 1.57
CA GLU A 54 -9.76 -10.89 2.02
C GLU A 54 -11.23 -11.04 1.56
N HIS A 55 -11.93 -9.92 1.32
CA HIS A 55 -13.28 -9.89 0.77
C HIS A 55 -13.32 -10.02 -0.76
N GLY A 56 -12.16 -10.03 -1.43
CA GLY A 56 -12.04 -10.18 -2.88
C GLY A 56 -12.22 -8.87 -3.66
N HIS A 57 -12.19 -7.71 -3.01
CA HIS A 57 -12.09 -6.44 -3.72
C HIS A 57 -10.71 -6.32 -4.35
N VAL A 58 -10.65 -5.70 -5.52
CA VAL A 58 -9.39 -5.49 -6.26
C VAL A 58 -9.15 -3.99 -6.39
N MET A 59 -7.96 -3.56 -6.01
CA MET A 59 -7.51 -2.17 -6.08
C MET A 59 -6.27 -2.11 -6.96
N THR A 60 -6.23 -1.11 -7.85
CA THR A 60 -5.05 -0.85 -8.67
C THR A 60 -4.20 0.20 -7.97
N VAL A 61 -2.93 -0.14 -7.70
CA VAL A 61 -1.98 0.70 -6.98
C VAL A 61 -0.76 0.91 -7.86
N VAL A 62 -0.40 2.16 -8.11
CA VAL A 62 0.86 2.54 -8.73
C VAL A 62 1.89 2.64 -7.62
N VAL A 63 2.70 1.58 -7.46
CA VAL A 63 3.75 1.53 -6.43
C VAL A 63 4.88 2.48 -6.82
N GLU A 64 5.19 3.38 -5.90
CA GLU A 64 6.22 4.42 -6.04
C GLU A 64 7.52 4.01 -5.36
N ASP A 65 7.42 3.40 -4.17
CA ASP A 65 8.56 2.92 -3.39
C ASP A 65 8.18 1.68 -2.55
N PHE A 66 9.18 0.87 -2.19
CA PHE A 66 8.99 -0.40 -1.46
C PHE A 66 10.09 -0.71 -0.43
N ASP A 67 10.99 0.23 -0.17
CA ASP A 67 12.12 0.09 0.74
C ASP A 67 12.11 1.21 1.80
N LEU A 68 10.91 1.60 2.24
CA LEU A 68 10.75 2.57 3.31
C LEU A 68 10.77 1.91 4.68
N ASP A 69 11.40 2.61 5.63
CA ASP A 69 11.29 2.36 7.08
C ASP A 69 10.14 3.20 7.67
N ASP A 70 9.81 3.01 8.95
CA ASP A 70 8.76 3.74 9.68
C ASP A 70 8.84 5.27 9.47
N GLN A 71 10.05 5.83 9.48
CA GLN A 71 10.25 7.27 9.28
C GLN A 71 9.96 7.70 7.84
N GLY A 72 10.36 6.89 6.85
CA GLY A 72 10.10 7.16 5.44
C GLY A 72 8.60 7.06 5.10
N LEU A 73 7.90 6.10 5.70
CA LEU A 73 6.45 5.97 5.58
C LEU A 73 5.72 7.21 6.16
N ARG A 74 6.17 7.73 7.30
CA ARG A 74 5.57 8.93 7.91
C ARG A 74 5.76 10.17 7.05
N ASP A 75 6.97 10.35 6.53
CA ASP A 75 7.30 11.47 5.64
C ASP A 75 6.43 11.43 4.37
N TRP A 76 6.40 10.25 3.72
CA TRP A 76 5.59 10.01 2.54
C TRP A 76 4.07 10.16 2.80
N SER A 77 3.54 9.64 3.91
CA SER A 77 2.10 9.72 4.23
C SER A 77 1.63 11.12 4.59
N THR A 78 2.52 11.98 5.09
CA THR A 78 2.21 13.38 5.40
C THR A 78 2.44 14.33 4.24
N GLY A 79 3.11 13.89 3.17
CA GLY A 79 3.43 14.71 2.00
C GLY A 79 4.32 15.90 2.32
N LEU A 80 5.06 15.81 3.43
CA LEU A 80 6.16 16.71 3.72
C LEU A 80 7.32 16.30 2.80
N GLU A 81 7.61 17.15 1.81
CA GLU A 81 8.84 17.10 1.01
C GLU A 81 10.00 17.83 1.71
#